data_AF-A0A6B3L8I6-F1
#
_entry.id   AF-A0A6B3L8I6-F1
#
_cell.length_a   1.000
_cell.length_b   1.000
_cell.length_c   1.000
_cell.angle_alpha   90.00
_cell.angle_beta   90.00
_cell.angle_gamma   90.00
#
_symmetry.space_group_name_H-M   'P 1'
#
loop_
_entity.id
_entity.type
_entity.pdbx_description
1 polymer ?
#
loop_
_entity_poly.entity_id
_entity_poly.type
_entity_poly.pdbx_seq_one_letter_code
_entity_poly.pdbx_strand_id
1 'polypeptide(L)'
;MTTQHTEDSFAKGTITINSEAGPIEIPYREHASRNGKLLAHLDNAPPLNSDQLEELRRELAHHEQRIAKGRAWYASMAAQEQMFQQMLEARQRRKDTTE
;
A
#
# COMPACT_ATOMS: atom_id res chain seq x y z
N MET A 1 -4.19 -17.94 -15.21
CA MET A 1 -3.92 -18.24 -13.78
C MET A 1 -4.41 -17.07 -12.96
N THR A 2 -5.57 -17.18 -12.33
CA THR A 2 -6.18 -16.12 -11.52
C THR A 2 -5.52 -16.16 -10.15
N THR A 3 -4.60 -15.24 -9.87
CA THR A 3 -4.02 -15.11 -8.52
C THR A 3 -5.14 -14.77 -7.55
N GLN A 4 -5.58 -15.78 -6.77
CA GLN A 4 -6.37 -15.56 -5.57
C GLN A 4 -5.51 -14.70 -4.64
N HIS A 5 -5.74 -13.39 -4.63
CA HIS A 5 -5.22 -12.53 -3.59
C HIS A 5 -5.93 -12.91 -2.30
N THR A 6 -5.29 -13.75 -1.50
CA THR A 6 -5.72 -14.01 -0.13
C THR A 6 -5.82 -12.66 0.60
N GLU A 7 -6.83 -12.53 1.44
CA GLU A 7 -7.15 -11.32 2.20
C GLU A 7 -5.97 -10.74 3.00
N ASP A 8 -4.95 -11.55 3.26
CA ASP A 8 -3.69 -11.20 3.89
C ASP A 8 -2.75 -10.32 3.07
N SER A 9 -3.04 -10.10 1.78
CA SER A 9 -2.20 -9.28 0.91
C SER A 9 -2.61 -7.79 0.86
N PHE A 10 -3.63 -7.39 1.62
CA PHE A 10 -4.03 -5.99 1.75
C PHE A 10 -3.24 -5.29 2.86
N ALA A 11 -2.87 -4.03 2.64
CA ALA A 11 -2.28 -3.23 3.71
C ALA A 11 -3.28 -3.11 4.86
N LYS A 12 -2.83 -3.37 6.09
CA LYS A 12 -3.63 -3.31 7.31
C LYS A 12 -2.77 -2.81 8.46
N GLY A 13 -3.40 -2.23 9.46
CA GLY A 13 -2.73 -1.75 10.65
C GLY A 13 -3.71 -1.13 11.63
N THR A 14 -3.15 -0.44 12.61
CA THR A 14 -3.91 0.25 13.65
C THR A 14 -3.40 1.69 13.73
N ILE A 15 -4.32 2.64 13.82
CA ILE A 15 -4.04 4.04 14.15
C ILE A 15 -4.40 4.25 15.62
N THR A 16 -3.52 4.88 16.36
CA THR A 16 -3.78 5.25 17.76
C THR A 16 -4.11 6.74 17.83
N ILE A 17 -5.31 7.06 18.29
CA ILE A 17 -5.77 8.44 18.51
C ILE A 17 -5.71 8.74 19.99
N ASN A 18 -5.16 9.90 20.36
CA ASN A 18 -5.11 10.30 21.76
C ASN A 18 -6.48 10.85 22.21
N SER A 19 -6.96 10.38 23.36
CA SER A 19 -8.18 10.88 23.99
C SER A 19 -7.95 11.11 25.47
N GLU A 20 -8.76 11.96 26.10
CA GLU A 20 -8.72 12.23 27.53
C GLU A 20 -8.98 10.97 28.37
N ALA A 21 -9.79 10.06 27.84
CA ALA A 21 -10.08 8.76 28.47
C ALA A 21 -8.99 7.69 28.23
N GLY A 22 -7.96 8.01 27.45
CA GLY A 22 -6.89 7.10 27.05
C GLY A 22 -6.77 6.94 25.52
N PRO A 23 -5.73 6.25 25.04
CA PRO A 23 -5.53 6.01 23.62
C PRO A 23 -6.65 5.14 23.03
N ILE A 24 -7.13 5.52 21.85
CA ILE A 24 -8.14 4.79 21.08
C ILE A 24 -7.43 4.11 19.90
N GLU A 25 -7.53 2.78 19.84
CA GLU A 25 -6.98 1.99 18.75
C GLU A 25 -8.03 1.77 17.66
N ILE A 26 -7.73 2.25 16.46
CA ILE A 26 -8.63 2.19 15.31
C ILE A 26 -7.97 1.32 14.23
N PRO A 27 -8.44 0.09 14.02
CA PRO A 27 -7.93 -0.76 12.96
C PRO A 27 -8.34 -0.20 11.60
N TYR A 28 -7.44 -0.30 10.63
CA TYR A 28 -7.70 0.03 9.24
C TYR A 28 -7.24 -1.07 8.29
N ARG A 29 -7.85 -1.09 7.10
CA ARG A 29 -7.48 -1.97 6.00
C ARG A 29 -7.59 -1.23 4.67
N GLU A 30 -6.77 -1.62 3.72
CA GLU A 30 -6.90 -1.14 2.35
C GLU A 30 -8.24 -1.55 1.73
N HIS A 31 -8.82 -0.64 0.97
CA HIS A 31 -10.03 -0.88 0.21
C HIS A 31 -9.87 -2.11 -0.71
N ALA A 32 -10.89 -2.95 -0.81
CA ALA A 32 -10.86 -4.20 -1.58
C ALA A 32 -10.49 -4.00 -3.06
N SER A 33 -10.82 -2.85 -3.63
CA SER A 33 -10.48 -2.49 -5.01
C SER A 33 -9.02 -2.03 -5.21
N ARG A 34 -8.21 -1.97 -4.15
CA ARG A 34 -6.80 -1.51 -4.17
C ARG A 34 -6.59 -0.16 -4.84
N ASN A 35 -7.55 0.74 -4.68
CA ASN A 35 -7.50 2.11 -5.21
C ASN A 35 -6.54 3.03 -4.42
N GLY A 36 -5.73 2.48 -3.52
CA GLY A 36 -4.82 3.24 -2.66
C GLY A 36 -5.51 3.94 -1.48
N LYS A 37 -6.80 3.67 -1.25
CA LYS A 37 -7.54 4.18 -0.08
C LYS A 37 -7.56 3.19 1.06
N LEU A 38 -7.53 3.73 2.28
CA LEU A 38 -7.66 2.98 3.52
C LEU A 38 -9.05 3.22 4.13
N LEU A 39 -9.62 2.16 4.70
CA LEU A 39 -10.87 2.17 5.44
C LEU A 39 -10.56 1.93 6.92
N ALA A 40 -11.01 2.84 7.78
CA ALA A 40 -10.99 2.63 9.22
C ALA A 40 -12.27 1.90 9.67
N HIS A 41 -12.11 0.97 10.62
CA HIS A 41 -13.20 0.22 11.23
C HIS A 41 -13.53 0.85 12.58
N LEU A 42 -14.72 1.47 12.69
CA LEU A 42 -15.16 2.21 13.87
C LEU A 42 -16.13 1.43 14.76
N ASP A 43 -16.47 0.18 14.40
CA ASP A 43 -17.52 -0.61 15.08
C ASP A 43 -17.26 -0.81 16.58
N ASN A 44 -16.00 -0.85 16.99
CA ASN A 44 -15.57 -1.01 18.38
C ASN A 44 -14.93 0.27 18.97
N ALA A 45 -14.86 1.35 18.19
CA ALA A 45 -14.28 2.60 18.65
C ALA A 45 -15.34 3.42 19.41
N PRO A 46 -14.97 4.08 20.53
CA PRO A 46 -15.85 5.06 21.14
C PRO A 46 -16.16 6.22 20.16
N PRO A 47 -17.28 6.94 20.36
CA PRO A 47 -17.59 8.10 19.53
C PRO A 47 -16.44 9.10 19.51
N LEU A 48 -15.97 9.42 18.30
CA LEU A 48 -14.89 10.37 18.10
C LEU A 48 -15.47 11.77 17.96
N ASN A 49 -14.84 12.74 18.62
CA ASN A 49 -15.14 14.15 18.40
C ASN A 49 -14.51 14.66 17.09
N SER A 50 -14.82 15.89 16.69
CA SER A 50 -14.34 16.46 15.42
C SER A 50 -12.82 16.51 15.30
N ASP A 51 -12.11 16.82 16.39
CA ASP A 51 -10.64 16.91 16.37
C ASP A 51 -10.01 15.52 16.21
N GLN A 52 -10.57 14.51 16.87
CA GLN A 52 -10.17 13.11 16.75
C GLN A 52 -10.45 12.54 15.36
N LEU A 53 -11.58 12.92 14.74
CA LEU A 53 -11.88 12.55 13.35
C LEU A 53 -10.87 13.17 12.37
N GLU A 54 -10.47 14.42 12.62
CA GLU A 54 -9.47 15.10 11.79
C GLU A 54 -8.06 14.54 12.00
N GLU A 55 -7.70 14.13 13.22
CA GLU A 55 -6.48 13.37 13.50
C GLU A 55 -6.50 12.02 12.75
N LEU A 56 -7.58 11.23 12.88
CA LEU A 56 -7.74 9.96 12.16
C LEU A 56 -7.62 10.14 10.65
N ARG A 57 -8.24 11.18 10.09
CA ARG A 57 -8.15 11.50 8.65
C ARG A 57 -6.70 11.77 8.24
N ARG A 58 -5.96 12.54 9.04
CA ARG A 58 -4.54 12.86 8.76
C ARG A 58 -3.65 11.63 8.82
N GLU A 59 -3.83 10.79 9.84
CA GLU A 59 -3.07 9.54 9.98
C GLU A 59 -3.37 8.56 8.83
N LEU A 60 -4.64 8.39 8.45
CA LEU A 60 -5.00 7.58 7.28
C LEU A 60 -4.33 8.10 6.01
N ALA A 61 -4.37 9.41 5.77
CA ALA A 61 -3.71 10.01 4.60
C ALA A 61 -2.18 9.81 4.61
N HIS A 62 -1.55 9.87 5.77
CA HIS A 62 -0.12 9.57 5.92
C HIS A 62 0.19 8.11 5.54
N HIS A 63 -0.61 7.16 6.03
CA HIS A 63 -0.46 5.75 5.69
C HIS A 63 -0.73 5.47 4.20
N GLU A 64 -1.76 6.09 3.60
CA GLU A 64 -2.03 6.01 2.16
C GLU A 64 -0.82 6.45 1.32
N GLN A 65 -0.20 7.58 1.69
CA GLN A 65 0.99 8.08 1.00
C GLN A 65 2.18 7.13 1.13
N ARG A 66 2.38 6.51 2.29
CA ARG A 66 3.45 5.53 2.50
C ARG A 66 3.27 4.31 1.60
N ILE A 67 2.04 3.80 1.50
CA ILE A 67 1.70 2.68 0.62
C ILE A 67 1.95 3.07 -0.84
N ALA A 68 1.50 4.26 -1.26
CA ALA A 68 1.71 4.75 -2.61
C ALA A 68 3.20 4.85 -2.97
N LYS A 69 4.03 5.39 -2.06
CA LYS A 69 5.49 5.46 -2.25
C LYS A 69 6.12 4.08 -2.35
N GLY A 70 5.74 3.14 -1.49
CA GLY A 70 6.22 1.76 -1.54
C GLY A 70 5.89 1.10 -2.88
N ARG A 71 4.66 1.25 -3.37
CA ARG A 71 4.23 0.73 -4.67
C ARG A 71 5.01 1.33 -5.84
N ALA A 72 5.18 2.65 -5.84
CA ALA A 72 5.94 3.34 -6.87
C ALA A 72 7.39 2.84 -6.92
N TRP A 73 8.00 2.62 -5.75
CA TRP A 73 9.36 2.10 -5.66
C TRP A 73 9.49 0.68 -6.24
N TYR A 74 8.61 -0.25 -5.83
CA TYR A 74 8.61 -1.61 -6.39
C TYR A 74 8.34 -1.62 -7.90
N ALA A 75 7.41 -0.78 -8.38
CA ALA A 75 7.14 -0.65 -9.82
C ALA A 75 8.37 -0.15 -10.58
N SER A 76 9.10 0.83 -10.02
CA SER A 76 10.35 1.33 -10.60
C SER A 76 11.42 0.25 -10.69
N MET A 77 11.60 -0.56 -9.63
CA MET A 77 12.55 -1.67 -9.66
C MET A 77 12.17 -2.73 -10.68
N ALA A 78 10.89 -3.10 -10.75
CA ALA A 78 10.41 -4.07 -11.72
C ALA A 78 10.64 -3.60 -13.17
N ALA A 79 10.42 -2.31 -13.45
CA ALA A 79 10.68 -1.71 -14.76
C ALA A 79 12.17 -1.73 -15.12
N GLN A 80 13.06 -1.44 -14.15
CA GLN A 80 14.50 -1.49 -14.36
C GLN A 80 14.99 -2.92 -14.66
N GLU A 81 14.49 -3.91 -13.92
CA GLU A 81 14.81 -5.33 -14.14
C GLU A 81 14.36 -5.76 -15.55
N GLN A 82 13.13 -5.40 -15.95
CA GLN A 82 12.64 -5.69 -17.29
C GLN A 82 13.52 -5.10 -18.39
N MET A 83 13.97 -3.85 -18.23
CA MET A 83 14.86 -3.20 -19.19
C MET A 83 16.21 -3.91 -19.28
N PHE A 84 16.77 -4.33 -18.15
CA PHE A 84 18.03 -5.07 -18.11
C PHE A 84 17.91 -6.43 -18.82
N GLN A 85 16.84 -7.18 -18.56
CA GLN A 85 16.56 -8.45 -19.23
C GLN A 85 16.42 -8.27 -20.75
N GLN A 86 15.67 -7.26 -21.21
CA GLN A 86 15.56 -6.95 -22.63
C GLN A 86 16.91 -6.62 -23.28
N MET A 87 17.80 -5.92 -22.58
CA MET A 87 19.14 -5.61 -23.08
C MET A 87 20.01 -6.87 -23.21
N LEU A 88 19.94 -7.77 -22.23
CA LEU A 88 20.64 -9.07 -22.29
C LEU A 88 20.14 -9.92 -23.46
N GLU A 89 18.82 -10.03 -23.62
CA GLU A 89 18.20 -10.75 -24.74
C GLU A 89 18.61 -10.15 -26.10
N ALA A 90 18.59 -8.81 -26.22
CA ALA A 90 18.99 -8.13 -27.45
C ALA A 90 20.48 -8.34 -27.77
N ARG A 91 21.34 -8.45 -26.76
CA ARG A 91 22.76 -8.76 -26.95
C ARG A 91 22.97 -10.20 -27.40
N GLN A 92 22.21 -11.16 -26.85
CA GLN A 92 22.30 -12.56 -27.23
C GLN A 92 21.86 -12.77 -28.69
N ARG A 93 20.72 -12.19 -29.08
CA ARG A 93 20.21 -12.30 -30.47
C ARG A 93 21.19 -11.77 -31.51
N ARG A 94 21.97 -10.73 -31.20
CA ARG A 94 23.00 -10.20 -32.13
C ARG A 94 24.20 -11.12 -32.27
N LYS A 95 24.56 -11.87 -31.21
CA LYS A 95 25.64 -12.86 -31.30
C LYS A 95 25.22 -14.04 -32.19
N ASP A 96 23.99 -14.51 -32.03
CA ASP A 96 23.46 -15.67 -32.76
C ASP A 96 23.20 -15.39 -34.26
N THR A 97 23.18 -14.13 -34.70
CA THR A 97 23.00 -13.75 -36.12
C THR A 97 24.31 -13.51 -36.88
N THR A 98 25.47 -13.66 -36.21
CA THR A 98 26.80 -13.40 -36.82
C THR A 98 27.63 -14.68 -37.00
N GLU A 99 27.03 -15.86 -36.81
CA GLU A 99 27.56 -17.19 -37.17
C GLU A 99 26.77 -17.78 -38.35
#